data_AF-A0A9D8L1Y0-F1
#
_entry.id   AF-A0A9D8L1Y0-F1
#
_cell.length_a   1.000
_cell.length_b   1.000
_cell.length_c   1.000
_cell.angle_alpha   90.00
_cell.angle_beta   90.00
_cell.angle_gamma   90.00
#
_symmetry.space_group_name_H-M   'P 1'
#
loop_
_entity.id
_entity.type
_entity.pdbx_description
1 polymer ?
#
loop_
_entity_poly.entity_id
_entity_poly.type
_entity_poly.pdbx_seq_one_letter_code
_entity_poly.pdbx_strand_id
1 'polypeptide(L)' 'MPVPESVERQDVVIAGGGHVGLTLALALRRAAPGMSVTVVDATPAGAVPDGRVYAIAAAGRRMLEQL' A
#
# COMPACT_ATOMS: atom_id res chain seq x y z
N MET A 1 14.22 0.04 24.85
CA MET A 1 13.33 -0.73 23.96
C MET A 1 14.14 -1.89 23.43
N PRO A 2 13.79 -3.16 23.73
CA PRO A 2 14.51 -4.29 23.15
C PRO A 2 14.38 -4.22 21.62
N VAL A 3 15.52 -4.35 20.93
CA VAL A 3 15.59 -4.41 19.47
C VAL A 3 15.01 -5.76 19.04
N PRO A 4 14.06 -5.84 18.09
CA PRO A 4 13.44 -7.12 17.72
C PRO A 4 14.48 -8.11 17.15
N GLU A 5 14.33 -9.38 17.54
CA GLU A 5 15.12 -10.51 17.05
C GLU A 5 14.89 -10.68 15.54
N SER A 6 15.95 -10.47 14.75
CA SER A 6 16.02 -10.49 13.29
C SER A 6 15.09 -9.52 12.54
N VAL A 7 15.68 -8.55 11.84
CA VAL A 7 14.97 -7.70 10.88
C VAL A 7 14.64 -8.56 9.65
N GLU A 8 13.38 -8.90 9.46
CA GLU A 8 12.92 -9.51 8.21
C GLU A 8 13.16 -8.52 7.07
N ARG A 9 13.98 -8.91 6.08
CA ARG A 9 14.23 -8.08 4.91
C ARG A 9 13.01 -8.12 3.99
N GLN A 10 12.47 -6.95 3.72
CA GLN A 10 11.47 -6.71 2.68
C GLN A 10 12.14 -5.94 1.55
N ASP A 11 11.79 -6.26 0.30
CA ASP A 11 12.30 -5.51 -0.86
C ASP A 11 11.70 -4.10 -0.88
N VAL A 12 10.43 -3.98 -0.50
CA VAL A 12 9.71 -2.70 -0.41
C VAL A 12 8.84 -2.65 0.84
N VAL A 13 8.95 -1.55 1.59
CA VAL A 13 8.01 -1.19 2.67
C VAL A 13 7.30 0.11 2.32
N ILE A 14 5.97 0.08 2.31
CA ILE A 14 5.10 1.23 2.00
C ILE A 14 4.48 1.72 3.30
N ALA A 15 4.78 2.96 3.69
CA ALA A 15 4.17 3.63 4.83
C ALA A 15 2.86 4.33 4.41
N GLY A 16 1.73 3.71 4.73
CA GLY A 16 0.38 4.18 4.44
C GLY A 16 -0.42 3.16 3.61
N GLY A 17 -1.54 2.69 4.17
CA GLY A 17 -2.52 1.78 3.56
C GLY A 17 -3.75 2.48 2.99
N GLY A 18 -3.66 3.78 2.71
CA GLY A 18 -4.66 4.49 1.91
C GLY A 18 -4.62 4.06 0.42
N HIS A 19 -5.53 4.63 -0.38
CA HIS A 19 -5.68 4.27 -1.80
C HIS A 19 -4.36 4.37 -2.59
N VAL A 20 -3.54 5.41 -2.40
CA VAL A 20 -2.24 5.54 -3.10
C VAL A 20 -1.28 4.39 -2.75
N GLY A 21 -1.15 4.07 -1.45
CA GLY A 21 -0.24 3.04 -0.98
C GLY A 21 -0.67 1.64 -1.40
N LEU A 22 -1.96 1.33 -1.31
CA LEU A 22 -2.51 0.05 -1.79
C LEU A 22 -2.42 -0.08 -3.31
N THR A 23 -2.69 0.99 -4.06
CA THR A 23 -2.49 1.03 -5.51
C THR A 23 -1.04 0.74 -5.89
N LEU A 24 -0.07 1.35 -5.21
CA LEU A 24 1.36 1.08 -5.43
C LEU A 24 1.72 -0.37 -5.09
N ALA A 25 1.26 -0.89 -3.94
CA ALA A 25 1.52 -2.26 -3.51
C ALA A 25 1.01 -3.27 -4.54
N LEU A 26 -0.21 -3.07 -5.03
CA LEU A 26 -0.83 -3.92 -6.05
C LEU A 26 -0.08 -3.87 -7.38
N ALA A 27 0.31 -2.67 -7.83
CA ALA A 27 1.09 -2.50 -9.05
C ALA A 27 2.43 -3.24 -8.96
N LEU A 28 3.15 -3.11 -7.85
CA LEU A 28 4.43 -3.80 -7.62
C LEU A 28 4.26 -5.32 -7.61
N ARG A 29 3.25 -5.85 -6.91
CA ARG A 29 3.00 -7.29 -6.86
C ARG A 29 2.57 -7.86 -8.21
N ARG A 30 1.88 -7.09 -9.05
CA ARG A 30 1.53 -7.51 -10.42
C ARG A 30 2.72 -7.46 -11.36
N ALA A 31 3.54 -6.41 -11.30
CA ALA A 31 4.71 -6.24 -12.15
C ALA A 31 5.87 -7.19 -11.77
N ALA A 32 6.03 -7.49 -10.49
CA ALA A 32 7.08 -8.35 -9.95
C ALA A 32 6.51 -9.29 -8.87
N PRO A 33 5.88 -10.42 -9.24
CA PRO A 33 5.22 -11.33 -8.28
C PRO A 33 6.12 -11.88 -7.17
N GLY A 34 7.42 -12.00 -7.45
CA GLY A 34 8.43 -12.48 -6.50
C GLY A 34 9.00 -11.41 -5.56
N MET A 35 8.63 -10.14 -5.72
CA MET A 35 9.05 -9.04 -4.85
C MET A 35 8.23 -9.05 -3.55
N SER A 36 8.91 -9.04 -2.41
CA SER A 36 8.29 -8.89 -1.10
C SER A 36 7.89 -7.43 -0.87
N VAL A 37 6.60 -7.20 -0.61
CA VAL A 37 6.02 -5.86 -0.42
C VAL A 37 5.21 -5.88 0.87
N THR A 38 5.61 -5.04 1.82
CA THR A 38 4.90 -4.83 3.09
C THR A 38 4.26 -3.46 3.11
N VAL A 39 2.97 -3.39 3.45
CA VAL A 39 2.25 -2.13 3.69
C VAL A 39 2.05 -1.96 5.19
N VAL A 40 2.44 -0.82 5.73
CA VAL A 40 2.26 -0.46 7.13
C VAL A 40 1.28 0.69 7.21
N ASP A 41 0.16 0.50 7.91
CA ASP A 41 -0.83 1.55 8.16
C ASP A 41 -0.96 1.79 9.67
N ALA A 42 -1.08 3.06 10.06
CA ALA A 42 -1.20 3.45 11.47
C ALA A 42 -2.65 3.41 11.99
N THR A 43 -3.62 3.13 11.13
CA THR A 43 -5.04 3.09 11.45
C THR A 43 -5.31 1.94 12.42
N PRO A 44 -5.92 2.21 13.59
CA PRO A 44 -6.26 1.17 14.55
C PRO A 44 -7.18 0.11 13.93
N ALA A 45 -7.02 -1.14 14.37
CA ALA A 45 -7.93 -2.21 13.98
C ALA A 45 -9.38 -1.87 14.40
N GLY A 46 -10.32 -2.06 13.49
CA GLY A 46 -11.74 -1.74 13.73
C GLY A 46 -12.09 -0.25 13.63
N ALA A 47 -11.17 0.60 13.18
CA ALA A 47 -11.51 1.98 12.86
C ALA A 47 -12.57 2.05 11.76
N VAL A 48 -13.47 3.02 11.87
CA VAL A 48 -14.51 3.26 10.87
C VAL A 48 -13.85 3.71 9.57
N PRO A 49 -14.28 3.19 8.40
CA PRO A 49 -13.77 3.63 7.12
C PRO A 49 -13.90 5.14 6.94
N ASP A 50 -12.87 5.73 6.36
CA ASP A 50 -12.88 7.14 6.02
C ASP A 50 -13.85 7.41 4.86
N GLY A 51 -14.82 8.31 5.07
CA GLY A 51 -15.82 8.69 4.06
C GLY A 51 -15.34 9.73 3.05
N ARG A 52 -14.04 10.08 3.02
CA ARG A 52 -13.48 11.05 2.07
C ARG A 52 -13.69 10.63 0.62
N VAL A 53 -14.02 11.61 -0.21
CA VAL A 53 -14.23 11.47 -1.67
C VAL A 53 -13.07 12.13 -2.40
N TYR A 54 -12.66 11.55 -3.53
CA TYR A 54 -11.55 12.04 -4.34
C TYR A 54 -12.00 12.26 -5.79
N ALA A 55 -11.61 13.38 -6.39
CA ALA A 55 -11.74 13.58 -7.83
C ALA A 55 -10.62 12.82 -8.54
N ILE A 56 -10.96 11.89 -9.43
CA ILE A 56 -9.99 11.12 -10.21
C ILE A 56 -9.84 11.73 -11.59
N ALA A 57 -8.65 12.28 -11.88
CA ALA A 57 -8.32 12.78 -13.21
C ALA A 57 -8.30 11.65 -14.25
N ALA A 58 -8.50 11.98 -15.52
CA ALA A 58 -8.58 11.00 -16.60
C ALA A 58 -7.35 10.07 -16.69
N ALA A 59 -6.15 10.59 -16.40
CA ALA A 59 -4.93 9.80 -16.35
C ALA A 59 -4.90 8.82 -15.16
N GLY A 60 -5.36 9.26 -13.99
CA GLY A 60 -5.48 8.41 -12.81
C GLY A 60 -6.46 7.26 -13.03
N ARG A 61 -7.61 7.53 -13.66
CA ARG A 61 -8.57 6.49 -14.05
C ARG A 61 -7.93 5.45 -14.97
N ARG A 62 -7.28 5.88 -16.05
CA ARG A 62 -6.62 4.96 -16.99
C ARG A 62 -5.55 4.12 -16.30
N MET A 63 -4.77 4.71 -15.40
CA MET A 63 -3.77 3.97 -14.63
C MET A 63 -4.40 2.90 -13.75
N LEU A 64 -5.47 3.23 -13.02
CA LEU A 64 -6.20 2.27 -12.18
C LEU A 64 -6.83 1.13 -13.00
N GLU A 65 -7.32 1.42 -14.21
CA GLU A 65 -7.85 0.42 -15.14
C GLU A 65 -6.78 -0.57 -15.66
N GLN A 66 -5.49 -0.25 -15.54
CA GLN A 66 -4.38 -1.15 -15.93
C GLN A 66 -3.87 -2.00 -14.76
N LEU A 67 -4.42 -1.82 -13.57
CA LEU A 67 -4.10 -2.66 -12.42
C LEU A 67 -4.90 -3.96 -12.54
#